data_AF-A0ABD7HL53-F1
#
_entry.id   AF-A0ABD7HL53-F1
#
_cell.length_a   1.000
_cell.length_b   1.000
_cell.length_c   1.000
_cell.angle_alpha   90.00
_cell.angle_beta   90.00
_cell.angle_gamma   90.00
#
_symmetry.space_group_name_H-M   'P 1'
#
loop_
_entity.id
_entity.type
_entity.pdbx_description
1 polymer ?
#
loop_
_entity_poly.entity_id
_entity_poly.type
_entity_poly.pdbx_seq_one_letter_code
_entity_poly.pdbx_strand_id
1 'polypeptide(L)'
;MNETLLDTRALDPALGGPDVRSAWFALMVQNTFVAALTGGYMDYPTAQRAAAQTLGLDRPDEVSAQMRRLPAHSDVVPALGLLAGFALVALTNSPLDVATEGLEFAGIAGKFDAILSADQVRASFPITRTLARTD
;
A
#
# COMPACT_ATOMS: atom_id res chain seq x y z
N MET A 1 -1.59 3.89 4.24
CA MET A 1 -2.36 4.11 2.99
C MET A 1 -3.19 2.88 2.66
N ASN A 2 -2.56 1.77 2.26
CA ASN A 2 -3.23 0.47 2.16
C ASN A 2 -3.84 0.09 3.52
N GLU A 3 -5.02 -0.53 3.53
CA GLU A 3 -5.85 -0.83 4.72
C GLU A 3 -6.42 0.40 5.45
N THR A 4 -5.68 1.51 5.51
CA THR A 4 -6.12 2.74 6.20
C THR A 4 -7.08 3.58 5.36
N LEU A 5 -6.70 3.87 4.13
CA LEU A 5 -7.46 4.69 3.18
C LEU A 5 -8.10 3.83 2.11
N LEU A 6 -7.33 2.85 1.62
CA LEU A 6 -7.73 1.95 0.55
C LEU A 6 -8.19 0.60 1.11
N ASP A 7 -9.35 0.15 0.67
CA ASP A 7 -10.03 -1.03 1.18
C ASP A 7 -9.56 -2.30 0.49
N THR A 8 -8.75 -3.08 1.19
CA THR A 8 -8.21 -4.35 0.69
C THR A 8 -9.25 -5.47 0.64
N ARG A 9 -10.45 -5.29 1.22
CA ARG A 9 -11.53 -6.28 1.12
C ARG A 9 -11.93 -6.55 -0.34
N ALA A 10 -11.68 -5.60 -1.23
CA ALA A 10 -11.85 -5.78 -2.66
C ALA A 10 -10.98 -6.91 -3.26
N LEU A 11 -9.92 -7.35 -2.55
CA LEU A 11 -9.06 -8.46 -2.95
C LEU A 11 -9.59 -9.84 -2.53
N ASP A 12 -10.62 -9.92 -1.68
CA ASP A 12 -11.14 -11.21 -1.19
C ASP A 12 -11.47 -12.21 -2.30
N PRO A 13 -12.08 -11.82 -3.43
CA PRO A 13 -12.34 -12.74 -4.54
C PRO A 13 -11.07 -13.32 -5.18
N ALA A 14 -9.97 -12.57 -5.18
CA ALA A 14 -8.69 -13.01 -5.74
C ALA A 14 -7.85 -13.80 -4.73
N LEU A 15 -8.00 -13.49 -3.44
CA LEU A 15 -7.24 -14.10 -2.35
C LEU A 15 -7.94 -15.34 -1.76
N GLY A 16 -9.23 -15.56 -2.02
CA GLY A 16 -9.99 -16.67 -1.46
C GLY A 16 -10.62 -16.37 -0.09
N GLY A 17 -10.79 -15.08 0.24
CA GLY A 17 -11.52 -14.63 1.42
C GLY A 17 -10.68 -13.92 2.49
N PRO A 18 -11.33 -13.43 3.55
CA PRO A 18 -10.73 -12.51 4.53
C PRO A 18 -9.59 -13.13 5.35
N ASP A 19 -9.65 -14.43 5.64
CA ASP A 19 -8.61 -15.13 6.40
C ASP A 19 -7.32 -15.23 5.59
N VAL A 20 -7.44 -15.58 4.30
CA VAL A 20 -6.31 -15.64 3.38
C VAL A 20 -5.78 -14.25 3.09
N ARG A 21 -6.64 -13.24 2.95
CA ARG A 21 -6.21 -11.83 2.84
C ARG A 21 -5.36 -11.39 4.02
N SER A 22 -5.80 -11.73 5.24
CA SER A 22 -5.09 -11.38 6.46
C SER A 22 -3.73 -12.06 6.54
N ALA A 23 -3.66 -13.36 6.21
CA ALA A 23 -2.40 -14.10 6.15
C ALA A 23 -1.45 -13.56 5.06
N TRP A 24 -1.99 -13.28 3.87
CA TRP A 24 -1.24 -12.72 2.75
C TRP A 24 -0.65 -11.35 3.08
N PHE A 25 -1.45 -10.44 3.64
CA PHE A 25 -1.00 -9.09 3.98
C PHE A 25 0.08 -9.13 5.07
N ALA A 26 -0.13 -9.95 6.11
CA ALA A 26 0.85 -10.14 7.18
C ALA A 26 2.19 -10.67 6.65
N LEU A 27 2.15 -11.69 5.79
CA LEU A 27 3.34 -12.27 5.19
C LEU A 27 4.06 -11.30 4.24
N MET A 28 3.31 -10.54 3.45
CA MET A 28 3.87 -9.47 2.60
C MET A 28 4.64 -8.45 3.47
N VAL A 29 4.03 -7.92 4.52
CA VAL A 29 4.69 -6.95 5.43
C VAL A 29 5.93 -7.58 6.07
N GLN A 30 5.80 -8.82 6.57
CA GLN A 30 6.92 -9.56 7.17
C GLN A 30 8.10 -9.70 6.20
N ASN A 31 7.85 -10.03 4.93
CA ASN A 31 8.90 -10.15 3.92
C ASN A 31 9.68 -8.84 3.74
N THR A 32 8.99 -7.69 3.72
CA THR A 32 9.66 -6.38 3.64
C THR A 32 10.51 -6.07 4.86
N PHE A 33 10.08 -6.49 6.05
CA PHE A 33 10.85 -6.30 7.29
C PHE A 33 12.07 -7.20 7.35
N VAL A 34 11.93 -8.48 6.99
CA VAL A 34 13.05 -9.41 6.96
C VAL A 34 14.09 -8.93 5.94
N ALA A 35 13.66 -8.47 4.76
CA ALA A 35 14.57 -7.89 3.78
C ALA A 35 15.33 -6.69 4.36
N ALA A 36 14.65 -5.73 4.98
CA ALA A 36 15.27 -4.57 5.59
C ALA A 36 16.25 -4.94 6.72
N LEU A 37 15.86 -5.85 7.62
CA LEU A 37 16.68 -6.30 8.76
C LEU A 37 17.92 -7.08 8.34
N THR A 38 17.87 -7.73 7.17
CA THR A 38 19.00 -8.48 6.60
C THR A 38 19.87 -7.64 5.66
N GLY A 39 19.66 -6.32 5.61
CA GLY A 39 20.43 -5.38 4.78
C GLY A 39 20.00 -5.33 3.32
N GLY A 40 18.92 -6.02 2.96
CA GLY A 40 18.28 -5.98 1.65
C GLY A 40 17.17 -4.93 1.57
N TYR A 41 16.53 -4.90 0.39
CA TYR A 41 15.33 -4.10 0.14
C TYR A 41 14.38 -4.93 -0.71
N MET A 42 13.10 -4.94 -0.34
CA MET A 42 12.04 -5.58 -1.10
C MET A 42 10.87 -4.60 -1.23
N ASP A 43 10.56 -4.22 -2.47
CA ASP A 43 9.40 -3.39 -2.75
C ASP A 43 8.08 -4.15 -2.48
N TYR A 44 7.01 -3.37 -2.26
CA TYR A 44 5.70 -3.94 -1.94
C TYR A 44 5.15 -4.85 -3.05
N PRO A 45 5.15 -4.48 -4.35
CA PRO A 45 4.68 -5.39 -5.41
C PRO A 45 5.40 -6.75 -5.44
N THR A 46 6.70 -6.77 -5.16
CA THR A 46 7.48 -8.01 -5.07
C THR A 46 7.13 -8.81 -3.83
N ALA A 47 6.98 -8.15 -2.68
CA ALA A 47 6.52 -8.80 -1.45
C ALA A 47 5.10 -9.39 -1.58
N GLN A 48 4.20 -8.72 -2.31
CA GLN A 48 2.83 -9.15 -2.60
C GLN A 48 2.81 -10.45 -3.41
N ARG A 49 3.58 -10.48 -4.50
CA ARG A 49 3.76 -11.68 -5.33
C ARG A 49 4.38 -12.83 -4.54
N ALA A 50 5.43 -12.56 -3.77
CA ALA A 50 6.09 -13.58 -2.95
C ALA A 50 5.17 -14.18 -1.88
N ALA A 51 4.36 -13.34 -1.21
CA ALA A 51 3.38 -13.80 -0.23
C ALA A 51 2.29 -14.65 -0.89
N ALA A 52 1.78 -14.23 -2.04
CA ALA A 52 0.77 -14.99 -2.79
C ALA A 52 1.31 -16.35 -3.25
N GLN A 53 2.54 -16.40 -3.76
CA GLN A 53 3.21 -17.66 -4.14
C GLN A 53 3.41 -18.59 -2.94
N THR A 54 3.83 -18.04 -1.79
CA THR A 54 4.06 -18.82 -0.56
C THR A 54 2.78 -19.45 -0.04
N LEU A 55 1.64 -18.77 -0.20
CA LEU A 55 0.32 -19.27 0.17
C LEU A 55 -0.33 -20.16 -0.89
N GLY A 56 0.34 -20.41 -2.02
CA GLY A 56 -0.16 -21.25 -3.10
C GLY A 56 -1.36 -20.66 -3.84
N LEU A 57 -1.44 -19.33 -3.97
CA LEU A 57 -2.51 -18.67 -4.72
C LEU A 57 -2.30 -18.82 -6.23
N ASP A 58 -3.36 -19.18 -6.95
CA ASP A 58 -3.29 -19.48 -8.40
C ASP A 58 -2.89 -18.28 -9.27
N ARG A 59 -3.20 -17.05 -8.83
CA ARG A 59 -3.11 -15.83 -9.64
C ARG A 59 -2.41 -14.68 -8.91
N PRO A 60 -1.12 -14.84 -8.55
CA PRO A 60 -0.38 -13.86 -7.74
C PRO A 60 -0.22 -12.49 -8.42
N ASP A 61 -0.19 -12.47 -9.76
CA ASP A 61 -0.09 -11.23 -10.53
C ASP A 61 -1.41 -10.46 -10.54
N GLU A 62 -2.57 -11.14 -10.48
CA GLU A 62 -3.87 -10.48 -10.40
C GLU A 62 -4.03 -9.72 -9.07
N VAL A 63 -3.58 -10.29 -7.96
CA VAL A 63 -3.60 -9.64 -6.64
C VAL A 63 -2.81 -8.32 -6.69
N SER A 64 -1.62 -8.36 -7.29
CA SER A 64 -0.75 -7.17 -7.41
C SER A 64 -1.36 -6.11 -8.33
N ALA A 65 -2.02 -6.52 -9.41
CA ALA A 65 -2.73 -5.61 -10.31
C ALA A 65 -3.96 -4.98 -9.65
N GLN A 66 -4.75 -5.76 -8.90
CA GLN A 66 -5.92 -5.27 -8.18
C GLN A 66 -5.56 -4.31 -7.04
N MET A 67 -4.36 -4.43 -6.46
CA MET A 67 -3.87 -3.51 -5.45
C MET A 67 -3.83 -2.04 -5.92
N ARG A 68 -3.62 -1.80 -7.23
CA ARG A 68 -3.67 -0.46 -7.85
C ARG A 68 -5.10 0.06 -8.05
N ARG A 69 -6.10 -0.78 -7.82
CA ARG A 69 -7.52 -0.52 -8.11
C ARG A 69 -8.42 -0.75 -6.89
N LEU A 70 -7.89 -0.48 -5.70
CA LEU A 70 -8.68 -0.56 -4.49
C LEU A 70 -9.59 0.67 -4.35
N PRO A 71 -10.86 0.49 -3.97
CA PRO A 71 -11.69 1.61 -3.59
C PRO A 71 -11.20 2.22 -2.27
N ALA A 72 -11.53 3.49 -2.01
CA ALA A 72 -11.38 4.05 -0.68
C ALA A 72 -12.45 3.49 0.27
N HIS A 73 -12.15 3.41 1.57
CA HIS A 73 -13.20 3.17 2.57
C HIS A 73 -14.26 4.28 2.52
N SER A 74 -15.52 3.93 2.82
CA SER A 74 -16.66 4.85 2.63
C SER A 74 -16.61 6.11 3.50
N ASP A 75 -15.88 6.07 4.60
CA ASP A 75 -15.68 7.18 5.54
C ASP A 75 -14.46 8.06 5.21
N VAL A 76 -13.60 7.66 4.28
CA VAL A 76 -12.36 8.41 3.94
C VAL A 76 -12.67 9.78 3.35
N VAL A 77 -13.58 9.85 2.37
CA VAL A 77 -13.94 11.12 1.73
C VAL A 77 -14.53 12.13 2.73
N PRO A 78 -15.53 11.78 3.57
CA PRO A 78 -16.04 12.72 4.57
C PRO A 78 -15.00 13.08 5.63
N ALA A 79 -14.17 12.12 6.10
CA ALA A 79 -13.13 12.40 7.08
C ALA A 79 -12.06 13.37 6.54
N LEU A 80 -11.60 13.19 5.29
CA LEU A 80 -10.68 14.13 4.65
C LEU A 80 -11.31 15.52 4.47
N GLY A 81 -12.63 15.58 4.25
CA GLY A 81 -13.37 16.84 4.19
C GLY A 81 -13.31 17.64 5.50
N LEU A 82 -13.36 16.96 6.65
CA LEU A 82 -13.20 17.59 7.97
C LEU A 82 -11.78 18.14 8.20
N LEU A 83 -10.79 17.64 7.46
CA LEU A 83 -9.39 18.01 7.60
C LEU A 83 -8.90 19.00 6.55
N ALA A 84 -9.78 19.53 5.69
CA ALA A 84 -9.41 20.42 4.58
C ALA A 84 -8.71 21.74 4.99
N GLY A 85 -8.70 22.08 6.28
CA GLY A 85 -7.95 23.22 6.84
C GLY A 85 -6.51 22.91 7.24
N PHE A 86 -6.06 21.67 7.11
CA PHE A 86 -4.70 21.23 7.43
C PHE A 86 -3.94 20.81 6.17
N ALA A 87 -2.61 20.84 6.24
CA ALA A 87 -1.78 20.18 5.24
C ALA A 87 -1.93 18.66 5.38
N LEU A 88 -2.34 17.99 4.31
CA LEU A 88 -2.56 16.54 4.26
C LEU A 88 -1.53 15.87 3.37
N VAL A 89 -0.82 14.90 3.93
CA VAL A 89 0.20 14.12 3.20
C VAL A 89 -0.13 12.64 3.28
N ALA A 90 -0.19 11.98 2.14
CA ALA A 90 -0.28 10.53 2.07
C ALA A 90 1.14 9.94 2.11
N LEU A 91 1.45 9.19 3.16
CA LEU A 91 2.74 8.53 3.31
C LEU A 91 2.57 7.00 3.19
N THR A 92 3.39 6.36 2.35
CA THR A 92 3.21 4.94 1.99
C THR A 92 4.54 4.18 1.80
N ASN A 93 4.48 2.86 1.99
CA ASN A 93 5.58 1.94 1.65
C ASN A 93 5.53 1.46 0.19
N SER A 94 4.40 1.66 -0.50
CA SER A 94 4.28 1.33 -1.93
C SER A 94 5.18 2.25 -2.77
N PRO A 95 5.72 1.79 -3.91
CA PRO A 95 6.30 2.67 -4.92
C PRO A 95 5.40 3.87 -5.23
N LEU A 96 6.01 5.03 -5.51
CA LEU A 96 5.26 6.29 -5.65
C LEU A 96 4.23 6.23 -6.79
N ASP A 97 4.59 5.64 -7.93
CA ASP A 97 3.68 5.44 -9.08
C ASP A 97 2.48 4.56 -8.69
N VAL A 98 2.72 3.45 -8.01
CA VAL A 98 1.68 2.52 -7.52
C VAL A 98 0.72 3.23 -6.57
N ALA A 99 1.27 4.03 -5.65
CA ALA A 99 0.46 4.74 -4.66
C ALA A 99 -0.39 5.83 -5.28
N THR A 100 0.19 6.63 -6.17
CA THR A 100 -0.51 7.70 -6.88
C THR A 100 -1.63 7.13 -7.74
N GLU A 101 -1.37 6.09 -8.54
CA GLU A 101 -2.39 5.41 -9.35
C GLU A 101 -3.56 4.88 -8.49
N GLY A 102 -3.25 4.28 -7.34
CA GLY A 102 -4.28 3.80 -6.41
C GLY A 102 -5.15 4.91 -5.82
N LEU A 103 -4.53 6.04 -5.43
CA LEU A 103 -5.26 7.19 -4.90
C LEU A 103 -6.07 7.92 -5.99
N GLU A 104 -5.58 7.93 -7.24
CA GLU A 104 -6.29 8.46 -8.40
C GLU A 104 -7.51 7.59 -8.74
N PHE A 105 -7.33 6.27 -8.79
CA PHE A 105 -8.42 5.32 -9.00
C PHE A 105 -9.51 5.46 -7.93
N ALA A 106 -9.10 5.62 -6.66
CA ALA A 106 -10.01 5.84 -5.55
C ALA A 106 -10.64 7.25 -5.53
N GLY A 107 -10.23 8.17 -6.42
CA GLY A 107 -10.76 9.54 -6.52
C GLY A 107 -10.37 10.44 -5.34
N ILE A 108 -9.30 10.12 -4.62
CA ILE A 108 -8.86 10.86 -3.42
C ILE A 108 -7.46 11.47 -3.53
N ALA A 109 -6.72 11.25 -4.62
CA ALA A 109 -5.39 11.84 -4.82
C ALA A 109 -5.37 13.36 -4.63
N GLY A 110 -6.35 14.08 -5.22
CA GLY A 110 -6.47 15.53 -5.11
C GLY A 110 -6.86 16.08 -3.73
N LYS A 111 -6.98 15.22 -2.71
CA LYS A 111 -7.24 15.62 -1.31
C LYS A 111 -5.96 15.73 -0.48
N PHE A 112 -4.80 15.43 -1.06
CA PHE A 112 -3.50 15.50 -0.40
C PHE A 112 -2.62 16.57 -1.07
N ASP A 113 -1.89 17.33 -0.26
CA ASP A 113 -0.88 18.31 -0.70
C ASP A 113 0.42 17.65 -1.19
N ALA A 114 0.65 16.40 -0.77
CA ALA A 114 1.75 15.56 -1.24
C ALA A 114 1.45 14.07 -1.04
N ILE A 115 2.02 13.26 -1.93
CA ILE A 115 2.10 11.81 -1.80
C ILE A 115 3.58 11.47 -1.71
N LEU A 116 3.98 10.84 -0.61
CA LEU A 116 5.36 10.49 -0.32
C LEU A 116 5.51 8.97 -0.23
N SER A 117 6.61 8.46 -0.76
CA SER A 117 6.92 7.04 -0.74
C SER A 117 8.25 6.73 -0.07
N ALA A 118 8.23 5.77 0.85
CA ALA A 118 9.41 5.17 1.45
C ALA A 118 10.31 4.42 0.44
N ASP A 119 9.70 3.93 -0.64
CA ASP A 119 10.39 3.20 -1.72
C ASP A 119 11.49 4.06 -2.35
N GLN A 120 11.27 5.37 -2.48
CA GLN A 120 12.24 6.32 -3.04
C GLN A 120 13.57 6.35 -2.27
N VAL A 121 13.56 5.99 -0.99
CA VAL A 121 14.77 5.88 -0.16
C VAL A 121 15.14 4.43 0.17
N ARG A 122 14.51 3.46 -0.52
CA ARG A 122 14.69 2.01 -0.36
C ARG A 122 14.50 1.56 1.10
N ALA A 123 13.42 2.00 1.73
CA ALA A 123 13.10 1.68 3.12
C ALA A 123 11.65 1.20 3.30
N SER A 124 11.33 0.67 4.48
CA SER A 124 9.98 0.25 4.90
C SER A 124 9.71 0.72 6.34
N PHE A 125 8.49 1.16 6.66
CA PHE A 125 8.11 1.57 8.02
C PHE A 125 8.28 0.46 9.05
N PRO A 126 8.87 0.70 10.24
CA PRO A 126 9.35 1.99 10.74
C PRO A 126 10.66 2.42 10.07
N ILE A 127 10.67 3.63 9.51
CA ILE A 127 11.82 4.22 8.82
C ILE A 127 12.48 5.23 9.75
N THR A 128 13.79 5.17 9.88
CA THR A 128 14.60 6.17 10.60
C THR A 128 15.27 7.20 9.69
N ARG A 129 15.17 7.02 8.36
CA ARG A 129 15.72 7.90 7.32
C ARG A 129 14.71 8.99 6.93
N THR A 130 15.19 10.22 6.72
CA THR A 130 14.37 11.36 6.28
C THR A 130 13.81 11.14 4.88
N LEU A 131 12.51 11.41 4.72
CA LEU A 131 11.85 11.50 3.41
C LEU A 131 11.78 12.99 3.05
N ALA A 132 12.44 13.38 1.96
CA ALA A 132 12.34 14.73 1.44
C ALA A 132 11.11 14.83 0.53
N ARG A 133 10.46 16.01 0.55
CA ARG A 133 9.47 16.36 -0.47
C ARG A 133 10.23 16.50 -1.80
N THR A 134 9.81 15.79 -2.83
CA THR A 134 10.31 16.08 -4.19
C THR A 134 9.51 17.26 -4.72
N ASP A 135 10.24 18.28 -5.14
CA ASP A 135 9.80 19.57 -5.71
C ASP A 135 8.87 19.40 -6.92
#